data_AF-X1HTS5-F1
#
_entry.id   AF-X1HTS5-F1
#
_cell.length_a   1.000
_cell.length_b   1.000
_cell.length_c   1.000
_cell.angle_alpha   90.00
_cell.angle_beta   90.00
_cell.angle_gamma   90.00
#
_symmetry.space_group_name_H-M   'P 1'
#
loop_
_entity.id
_entity.type
_entity.pdbx_description
1 polymer ?
#
loop_
_entity_poly.entity_id
_entity_poly.type
_entity_poly.pdbx_seq_one_letter_code
_entity_poly.pdbx_strand_id
1 'polypeptide(L)'
;MERTLVFLKPDAVRRSLAGEIILRFERKGFSIVGLKMMQLSEEFVREHYAQHRGREFYEPLVRYVVSGPVVAMVLEGKNAVSVVRKMMGETFGSDSPPGTIRGDLALSNRFNLIHGS
;
A
#
# COMPACT_ATOMS: atom_id res chain seq x y z
N MET A 1 -17.00 -7.00 -12.15
CA MET A 1 -16.30 -6.13 -11.18
C MET A 1 -14.95 -6.76 -10.88
N GLU A 2 -13.92 -5.95 -10.74
CA GLU A 2 -12.56 -6.39 -10.41
C GLU A 2 -12.30 -6.13 -8.92
N ARG A 3 -11.51 -7.00 -8.29
CA ARG A 3 -11.02 -6.83 -6.93
C ARG A 3 -9.52 -6.65 -6.95
N THR A 4 -9.01 -5.77 -6.11
CA THR A 4 -7.57 -5.62 -5.90
C THR A 4 -7.25 -5.62 -4.42
N LEU A 5 -6.12 -6.25 -4.07
CA LEU A 5 -5.58 -6.21 -2.72
C LEU A 5 -4.76 -4.94 -2.57
N VAL A 6 -5.02 -4.22 -1.49
CA VAL A 6 -4.25 -3.06 -1.05
C VAL A 6 -3.81 -3.31 0.39
N PHE A 7 -2.60 -2.90 0.75
CA PHE A 7 -2.24 -2.80 2.15
C PHE A 7 -1.51 -1.50 2.45
N LEU A 8 -1.94 -0.87 3.54
CA LEU A 8 -1.28 0.28 4.13
C LEU A 8 -0.13 -0.23 4.99
N LYS A 9 1.07 0.23 4.66
CA LYS A 9 2.33 -0.20 5.26
C LYS A 9 2.48 0.39 6.69
N PRO A 10 3.45 -0.10 7.48
CA PRO A 10 3.59 0.31 8.87
C PRO A 10 3.82 1.82 9.06
N ASP A 11 4.41 2.52 8.08
CA ASP A 11 4.56 3.97 8.09
C ASP A 11 3.22 4.72 7.99
N ALA A 12 2.29 4.26 7.15
CA ALA A 12 0.96 4.84 7.06
C ALA A 12 0.17 4.67 8.36
N VAL A 13 0.30 3.51 9.01
CA VAL A 13 -0.33 3.24 10.30
C VAL A 13 0.29 4.09 11.41
N ARG A 14 1.63 4.12 11.53
CA ARG A 14 2.34 4.93 12.53
C ARG A 14 2.05 6.42 12.40
N ARG A 15 1.86 6.91 11.17
CA ARG A 15 1.51 8.31 10.89
C ARG A 15 0.01 8.60 11.00
N SER A 16 -0.81 7.63 11.42
CA SER A 16 -2.26 7.76 11.53
C SER A 16 -2.96 8.18 10.22
N LEU A 17 -2.42 7.74 9.07
CA LEU A 17 -2.92 8.09 7.73
C LEU A 17 -3.93 7.08 7.17
N ALA A 18 -4.28 6.04 7.93
CA ALA A 18 -5.18 5.00 7.46
C ALA A 18 -6.56 5.55 7.05
N GLY A 19 -7.15 6.40 7.89
CA GLY A 19 -8.46 7.02 7.61
C GLY A 19 -8.43 7.90 6.35
N GLU A 20 -7.40 8.73 6.19
CA GLU A 20 -7.24 9.59 5.00
C GLU A 20 -7.13 8.76 3.71
N ILE A 21 -6.35 7.68 3.73
CA ILE A 21 -6.17 6.84 2.54
C ILE A 21 -7.45 6.06 2.21
N ILE A 22 -8.11 5.49 3.23
CA ILE A 22 -9.39 4.78 3.07
C ILE A 22 -10.45 5.73 2.48
N LEU A 23 -10.56 6.94 3.03
CA LEU A 23 -11.51 7.96 2.57
C LEU A 23 -11.31 8.29 1.09
N ARG A 24 -10.07 8.31 0.58
CA ARG A 24 -9.81 8.54 -0.85
C ARG A 24 -10.40 7.45 -1.73
N PHE A 25 -10.30 6.19 -1.32
CA PHE A 25 -10.90 5.07 -2.08
C PHE A 25 -12.42 5.09 -2.01
N GLU A 26 -12.99 5.36 -0.83
CA GLU A 26 -14.45 5.49 -0.66
C GLU A 26 -15.00 6.64 -1.51
N ARG A 27 -14.36 7.82 -1.47
CA ARG A 27 -14.73 8.98 -2.31
C ARG A 27 -14.61 8.72 -3.81
N LYS A 28 -13.72 7.81 -4.22
CA LYS A 28 -13.62 7.39 -5.62
C LYS A 28 -14.79 6.48 -6.05
N GLY A 29 -15.50 5.88 -5.10
CA GLY A 29 -16.59 4.94 -5.34
C GLY A 29 -16.18 3.47 -5.28
N PHE A 30 -15.04 3.14 -4.64
CA PHE A 30 -14.70 1.74 -4.36
C PHE A 30 -15.54 1.20 -3.21
N SER A 31 -15.93 -0.07 -3.32
CA SER A 31 -16.48 -0.82 -2.20
C SER A 31 -15.36 -1.55 -1.47
N ILE A 32 -15.30 -1.39 -0.14
CA ILE A 32 -14.37 -2.14 0.71
C ILE A 32 -15.05 -3.47 1.08
N VAL A 33 -14.65 -4.54 0.41
CA VAL A 33 -15.25 -5.89 0.62
C VAL A 33 -14.49 -6.74 1.63
N GLY A 34 -13.41 -6.20 2.18
CA GLY A 34 -12.66 -6.77 3.30
C GLY A 34 -11.67 -5.76 3.85
N LEU A 35 -11.52 -5.73 5.17
CA LEU A 35 -10.61 -4.83 5.89
C LEU A 35 -10.10 -5.51 7.16
N LYS A 36 -8.79 -5.57 7.36
CA LYS A 36 -8.18 -6.15 8.56
C LYS A 36 -6.86 -5.46 8.90
N MET A 37 -6.71 -5.05 10.15
CA MET A 37 -5.40 -4.71 10.70
C MET A 37 -4.72 -6.00 11.18
N MET A 38 -3.47 -6.22 10.78
CA MET A 38 -2.73 -7.41 11.17
C MET A 38 -1.22 -7.17 11.19
N GLN A 39 -0.53 -7.93 12.03
CA GLN A 39 0.92 -8.09 11.96
C GLN A 39 1.24 -9.21 10.95
N LEU A 40 2.07 -8.94 9.96
CA LEU A 40 2.51 -9.95 8.99
C LEU A 40 3.70 -10.74 9.56
N SER A 41 3.72 -12.06 9.34
CA SER A 41 4.88 -12.87 9.65
C SER A 41 5.99 -12.65 8.62
N GLU A 42 7.24 -12.86 9.02
CA GLU A 42 8.36 -12.74 8.10
C GLU A 42 8.29 -13.76 6.96
N GLU A 43 7.84 -15.00 7.23
CA GLU A 43 7.68 -16.00 6.16
C GLU A 43 6.71 -15.52 5.09
N PHE A 44 5.55 -15.01 5.51
CA PHE A 44 4.54 -14.49 4.58
C PHE A 44 5.08 -13.33 3.73
N VAL A 45 5.79 -12.37 4.35
CA VAL A 45 6.34 -11.21 3.63
C VAL A 45 7.40 -11.64 2.61
N ARG A 46 8.24 -12.62 2.96
CA ARG A 46 9.26 -13.16 2.06
C ARG A 46 8.64 -13.89 0.87
N GLU A 47 7.59 -14.67 1.10
CA GLU A 47 6.85 -15.33 0.03
C GLU A 47 6.16 -14.30 -0.88
N HIS A 48 5.47 -13.33 -0.30
CA HIS A 48 4.76 -12.29 -1.05
C HIS A 48 5.69 -11.44 -1.93
N TYR A 49 6.90 -11.13 -1.45
CA TYR A 49 7.91 -10.38 -2.20
C TYR A 49 8.97 -11.26 -2.87
N ALA A 50 8.72 -12.56 -3.06
CA ALA A 50 9.71 -13.49 -3.62
C ALA A 50 10.26 -13.06 -4.98
N GLN A 51 9.45 -12.38 -5.80
CA GLN A 51 9.88 -11.78 -7.08
C GLN A 51 11.00 -10.73 -6.97
N HIS A 52 11.26 -10.21 -5.78
CA HIS A 52 12.32 -9.25 -5.51
C HIS A 52 13.56 -9.89 -4.87
N ARG A 53 13.57 -11.21 -4.66
CA ARG A 53 14.71 -11.91 -4.06
C ARG A 53 15.98 -11.65 -4.88
N GLY A 54 17.08 -11.34 -4.18
CA GLY A 54 18.37 -10.99 -4.79
C GLY A 54 18.52 -9.52 -5.18
N ARG A 55 17.47 -8.70 -5.08
CA ARG A 55 17.59 -7.24 -5.19
C ARG A 55 18.17 -6.66 -3.90
N GLU A 56 19.02 -5.64 -4.01
CA GLU A 56 19.66 -4.98 -2.84
C GLU A 56 18.64 -4.45 -1.81
N PHE A 57 17.45 -4.05 -2.27
CA PHE A 57 16.39 -3.53 -1.41
C PHE A 57 15.52 -4.62 -0.75
N TYR A 58 15.71 -5.90 -1.08
CA TYR A 58 14.82 -6.98 -0.63
C TYR A 58 14.82 -7.18 0.88
N GLU A 59 16.00 -7.39 1.49
CA GLU A 59 16.09 -7.58 2.95
C GLU A 59 15.63 -6.34 3.73
N PRO A 60 16.00 -5.11 3.34
CA PRO A 60 15.40 -3.90 3.90
C PRO A 60 13.87 -3.83 3.77
N LEU A 61 13.31 -4.24 2.62
CA LEU A 61 11.86 -4.26 2.39
C LEU A 61 11.16 -5.25 3.34
N VAL A 62 11.70 -6.47 3.49
CA VAL A 62 11.15 -7.49 4.39
C VAL A 62 11.15 -6.95 5.82
N ARG A 63 12.31 -6.48 6.32
CA ARG A 63 12.44 -5.91 7.68
C ARG A 63 11.49 -4.73 7.91
N TYR A 64 11.32 -3.90 6.88
CA TYR A 64 10.42 -2.77 6.95
C TYR A 64 8.95 -3.19 7.10
N VAL A 65 8.48 -4.11 6.26
CA VAL A 65 7.08 -4.52 6.26
C VAL A 65 6.71 -5.27 7.54
N VAL A 66 7.62 -6.07 8.11
CA VAL A 66 7.40 -6.73 9.41
C VAL A 66 7.60 -5.81 10.63
N SER A 67 8.06 -4.57 10.45
CA SER A 67 8.36 -3.65 11.57
C SER A 67 7.14 -3.15 12.35
N GLY A 68 5.93 -3.48 11.90
CA GLY A 68 4.69 -3.08 12.56
C GLY A 68 3.45 -3.57 11.81
N PRO A 69 2.26 -3.23 12.32
CA PRO A 69 1.02 -3.68 11.73
C PRO A 69 0.78 -3.03 10.38
N VAL A 70 0.08 -3.75 9.51
CA VAL A 70 -0.47 -3.24 8.25
C VAL A 70 -2.00 -3.19 8.34
N VAL A 71 -2.61 -2.35 7.51
CA VAL A 71 -4.05 -2.43 7.23
C VAL A 71 -4.24 -3.00 5.85
N ALA A 72 -4.64 -4.28 5.77
CA ALA A 72 -4.96 -4.95 4.52
C ALA A 72 -6.44 -4.70 4.17
N MET A 73 -6.70 -4.40 2.90
CA MET A 73 -8.05 -4.17 2.39
C MET A 73 -8.22 -4.76 1.00
N VAL A 74 -9.44 -5.21 0.69
CA VAL A 74 -9.84 -5.61 -0.65
C VAL A 74 -10.81 -4.57 -1.18
N LEU A 75 -10.42 -3.93 -2.29
CA LEU A 75 -11.23 -2.93 -2.97
C LEU A 75 -11.90 -3.56 -4.19
N GLU A 76 -13.21 -3.39 -4.31
CA GLU A 76 -14.00 -3.85 -5.45
C GLU A 76 -14.53 -2.66 -6.26
N GLY A 77 -14.37 -2.71 -7.58
CA GLY A 77 -14.84 -1.67 -8.48
C GLY A 77 -14.57 -1.97 -9.96
N LYS A 78 -14.88 -1.00 -10.83
CA LYS A 78 -14.55 -1.09 -12.27
C LYS A 78 -13.08 -0.75 -12.47
N ASN A 79 -12.33 -1.63 -13.13
CA ASN A 79 -10.89 -1.47 -13.40
C ASN A 79 -10.06 -1.20 -12.13
N ALA A 80 -10.44 -1.84 -11.02
CA ALA A 80 -9.92 -1.60 -9.68
C ALA A 80 -8.39 -1.60 -9.60
N VAL A 81 -7.72 -2.59 -10.21
CA VAL A 81 -6.25 -2.67 -10.19
C VAL A 81 -5.63 -1.41 -10.80
N SER A 82 -6.03 -1.09 -12.03
CA SER A 82 -5.47 0.06 -12.76
C SER A 82 -5.79 1.41 -12.10
N VAL A 83 -7.01 1.57 -11.57
CA VAL A 83 -7.45 2.84 -10.96
C VAL A 83 -6.78 3.02 -9.60
N VAL A 84 -6.66 1.97 -8.79
CA VAL A 84 -5.94 2.01 -7.52
C VAL A 84 -4.46 2.36 -7.74
N ARG A 85 -3.79 1.73 -8.72
CA ARG A 85 -2.40 2.09 -9.06
C ARG A 85 -2.24 3.55 -9.45
N LYS A 86 -3.16 4.09 -10.26
CA LYS A 86 -3.18 5.52 -10.61
C LYS A 86 -3.38 6.42 -9.40
N MET A 87 -4.25 6.04 -8.47
CA MET A 87 -4.49 6.81 -7.24
C MET A 87 -3.31 6.73 -6.25
N MET A 88 -2.61 5.61 -6.20
CA MET A 88 -1.41 5.45 -5.38
C MET A 88 -0.29 6.39 -5.84
N GLY A 89 -0.08 6.48 -7.14
CA GLY A 89 1.01 7.24 -7.75
C GLY A 89 2.32 6.45 -7.83
N GLU A 90 3.39 7.13 -8.25
CA GLU A 90 4.71 6.53 -8.50
C GLU A 90 5.33 5.93 -7.24
N THR A 91 6.35 5.07 -7.38
CA THR A 91 6.93 4.34 -6.24
C THR A 91 7.55 5.28 -5.19
N PHE A 92 8.17 6.36 -5.65
CA PHE A 92 8.83 7.36 -4.82
C PHE A 92 7.94 8.61 -4.71
N GLY A 93 7.68 9.05 -3.48
CA GLY A 93 6.76 10.15 -3.22
C GLY A 93 7.17 11.46 -3.87
N SER A 94 8.48 11.75 -3.93
CA SER A 94 9.04 12.93 -4.60
C SER A 94 8.72 13.01 -6.10
N ASP A 95 8.55 11.85 -6.73
CA ASP A 95 8.33 11.73 -8.17
C ASP A 95 6.84 11.51 -8.48
N SER A 96 6.02 11.36 -7.43
CA SER A 96 4.61 11.04 -7.56
C SER A 96 3.79 12.31 -7.77
N PRO A 97 2.88 12.35 -8.76
CA PRO A 97 2.09 13.55 -9.04
C PRO A 97 1.26 14.03 -7.85
N PRO A 98 1.08 15.35 -7.66
CA PRO A 98 0.13 15.90 -6.69
C PRO A 98 -1.28 15.32 -6.87
N GLY A 99 -1.98 15.09 -5.76
CA GLY A 99 -3.30 14.45 -5.70
C GLY A 99 -3.26 12.92 -5.59
N THR A 100 -2.11 12.30 -5.85
CA THR A 100 -1.92 10.86 -5.57
C THR A 100 -1.62 10.64 -4.08
N ILE A 101 -1.89 9.44 -3.57
CA ILE A 101 -1.63 9.09 -2.16
C ILE A 101 -0.15 9.32 -1.82
N ARG A 102 0.77 8.89 -2.68
CA ARG A 102 2.20 9.07 -2.42
C ARG A 102 2.67 10.49 -2.66
N GLY A 103 2.14 11.18 -3.68
CA GLY A 103 2.51 12.58 -3.97
C GLY A 103 2.09 13.53 -2.84
N ASP A 104 0.92 13.30 -2.25
CA ASP A 104 0.42 14.17 -1.18
C ASP A 104 0.99 13.80 0.20
N LEU A 105 1.26 12.52 0.44
CA LEU A 105 1.51 12.02 1.79
C LEU A 105 2.91 11.44 2.00
N ALA A 106 3.73 11.22 0.97
CA ALA A 106 5.06 10.63 1.10
C ALA A 106 6.17 11.52 0.55
N LEU A 107 7.27 11.64 1.30
CA LEU A 107 8.52 12.28 0.86
C LEU A 107 9.69 11.28 0.76
N SER A 108 9.50 10.05 1.26
CA SER A 108 10.57 9.07 1.36
C SER A 108 10.61 8.13 0.16
N ASN A 109 11.83 7.72 -0.21
CA ASN A 109 12.04 6.70 -1.23
C ASN A 109 11.85 5.27 -0.71
N ARG A 110 11.67 5.08 0.60
CA ARG A 110 11.47 3.77 1.24
C ARG A 110 10.11 3.65 1.94
N PHE A 111 9.69 4.72 2.61
CA PHE A 111 8.41 4.82 3.32
C PHE A 111 7.35 5.45 2.43
N ASN A 112 6.75 4.63 1.56
CA ASN A 112 5.81 5.05 0.53
C ASN A 112 4.36 4.64 0.81
N LEU A 113 4.01 4.41 2.08
CA LEU A 113 2.66 4.29 2.65
C LEU A 113 1.80 3.09 2.22
N ILE A 114 1.79 2.73 0.95
CA ILE A 114 0.76 1.86 0.36
C ILE A 114 1.37 0.91 -0.67
N HIS A 115 0.84 -0.30 -0.72
CA HIS A 115 1.03 -1.27 -1.79
C HIS A 115 -0.32 -1.65 -2.40
N GLY A 116 -0.32 -1.99 -3.69
CA GLY A 116 -1.46 -2.52 -4.41
C GLY A 116 -0.99 -3.55 -5.43
N SER A 117 -1.83 -4.57 -5.67
CA SER A 117 -1.61 -5.63 -6.67
C SER A 117 -1.43 -5.09 -8.08
#